data_AF-A0A8H4S1Z4-F1
#
_entry.id   AF-A0A8H4S1Z4-F1
#
_cell.length_a   1.000
_cell.length_b   1.000
_cell.length_c   1.000
_cell.angle_alpha   90.00
_cell.angle_beta   90.00
_cell.angle_gamma   90.00
#
_symmetry.space_group_name_H-M   'P 1'
#
loop_
_entity.id
_entity.type
_entity.pdbx_description
1 polymer ?
#
loop_
_entity_poly.entity_id
_entity_poly.type
_entity_poly.pdbx_seq_one_letter_code
_entity_poly.pdbx_strand_id
1 'polypeptide(L)'
;MLTVCGKVLPSDDSQAISPKNDELLQDTATTINAVSRQPTKESFIPIGHISLDSKNPDAEHIELNLPAENVFWIKTFYIRRTIQGQGIGRAAMDEVESMAVREPLLAKILMLDTVQKDDQKREDFAKVTYGGIPKTTNQEWYDRRGYRLIKTVKDYYRDPDRNGKVWDTRTVFMRKDIAEC
;
A
#
# COMPACT_ATOMS: atom_id res chain seq x y z
N MET A 1 -0.13 -5.28 15.90
CA MET A 1 0.32 -3.97 15.41
C MET A 1 1.74 -4.15 14.90
N LEU A 2 1.91 -4.39 13.59
CA LEU A 2 3.23 -4.44 12.97
C LEU A 2 3.64 -3.00 12.71
N THR A 3 4.64 -2.52 13.43
CA THR A 3 5.32 -1.26 13.14
C THR A 3 6.81 -1.54 13.28
N VAL A 4 7.49 -1.65 12.14
CA VAL A 4 8.93 -1.42 12.07
C VAL A 4 9.10 -0.03 11.49
N CYS A 5 9.08 0.97 12.37
CA CYS A 5 9.80 2.22 12.20
C CYS A 5 9.84 2.88 13.57
N GLY A 6 11.05 3.20 14.05
CA GLY A 6 11.22 3.92 15.30
C GLY A 6 10.38 5.19 15.31
N LYS A 7 9.79 5.51 16.46
CA LYS A 7 9.28 6.85 16.73
C LYS A 7 10.46 7.83 16.66
N VAL A 8 10.65 8.45 15.51
CA VAL A 8 11.13 9.82 15.43
C VAL A 8 9.88 10.62 15.15
N LEU A 9 9.48 11.49 16.08
CA LEU A 9 8.51 12.54 15.81
C LEU A 9 9.22 13.57 14.91
N PRO A 10 8.71 13.90 13.72
CA PRO A 10 9.17 15.08 13.01
C PRO A 10 8.08 16.15 13.12
N SER A 11 8.42 17.22 13.85
CA SER A 11 8.01 18.55 13.44
C SER A 11 8.61 18.80 12.05
N ASP A 12 7.75 19.24 11.15
CA ASP A 12 8.04 19.70 9.79
C ASP A 12 8.50 18.63 8.78
N ASP A 13 7.92 18.75 7.59
CA ASP A 13 8.11 17.98 6.37
C ASP A 13 7.45 16.60 6.28
N SER A 14 6.26 16.63 5.68
CA SER A 14 5.60 15.56 4.95
C SER A 14 6.57 14.82 4.01
N GLN A 15 7.28 13.83 4.53
CA GLN A 15 7.97 12.82 3.74
C GLN A 15 7.24 11.49 3.93
N ALA A 16 6.44 11.12 2.92
CA ALA A 16 6.26 9.71 2.60
C ALA A 16 7.66 9.08 2.59
N ILE A 17 7.86 8.02 3.38
CA ILE A 17 9.14 7.30 3.50
C ILE A 17 9.45 6.65 2.14
N SER A 18 9.96 7.45 1.20
CA SER A 18 10.70 6.96 0.05
C SER A 18 12.12 6.77 0.54
N PRO A 19 12.67 5.55 0.61
CA PRO A 19 14.06 5.38 0.98
C PRO A 19 14.91 6.22 0.01
N LYS A 20 15.74 7.12 0.56
CA LYS A 20 16.77 7.80 -0.21
C LYS A 20 17.59 6.72 -0.91
N ASN A 21 17.86 6.94 -2.20
CA ASN A 21 18.55 5.97 -3.04
C ASN A 21 19.84 5.52 -2.36
N ASP A 22 19.87 4.22 -2.06
CA ASP A 22 21.04 3.42 -1.67
C ASP A 22 21.53 3.52 -0.22
N GLU A 23 20.72 4.08 0.68
CA GLU A 23 20.98 3.91 2.11
C GLU A 23 20.73 2.46 2.54
N LEU A 24 21.72 1.84 3.18
CA LEU A 24 21.61 0.52 3.75
C LEU A 24 20.72 0.57 5.00
N LEU A 25 19.68 -0.25 5.03
CA LEU A 25 18.92 -0.51 6.25
C LEU A 25 19.46 -1.75 6.92
N GLN A 26 19.48 -1.76 8.25
CA GLN A 26 19.73 -2.98 9.01
C GLN A 26 18.43 -3.68 9.36
N ASP A 27 18.44 -5.00 9.26
CA ASP A 27 17.35 -5.81 9.80
C ASP A 27 17.31 -5.70 11.33
N THR A 28 16.31 -4.96 11.80
CA THR A 28 16.03 -4.74 13.22
C THR A 28 14.73 -5.39 13.67
N ALA A 29 14.03 -6.11 12.80
CA ALA A 29 12.70 -6.62 13.13
C ALA A 29 12.78 -7.75 14.16
N THR A 30 12.16 -7.53 15.32
CA THR A 30 12.04 -8.52 16.40
C THR A 30 10.86 -9.48 16.20
N THR A 31 10.05 -9.23 15.18
CA THR A 31 8.95 -10.11 14.78
C THR A 31 8.87 -10.22 13.26
N ILE A 32 8.43 -11.37 12.77
CA ILE A 32 7.96 -11.60 11.39
C ILE A 32 6.65 -12.35 11.50
N ASN A 33 5.62 -11.93 10.75
CA ASN A 33 4.28 -12.51 10.81
C ASN A 33 3.70 -12.51 12.23
N ALA A 34 4.01 -11.47 13.01
CA ALA A 34 3.67 -11.36 14.43
C ALA A 34 4.17 -12.53 15.31
N VAL A 35 5.11 -13.32 14.81
CA VAL A 35 5.89 -14.32 15.57
C VAL A 35 7.22 -13.70 15.95
N SER A 36 7.63 -13.90 17.21
CA SER A 36 8.92 -13.43 17.72
C SER A 36 10.08 -14.07 16.97
N ARG A 37 11.10 -13.28 16.65
CA ARG A 37 12.36 -13.76 16.08
C ARG A 37 13.54 -12.91 16.55
N GLN A 38 14.75 -13.41 16.33
CA GLN A 38 15.95 -12.59 16.47
C GLN A 38 16.20 -11.79 15.18
N PRO A 39 16.44 -10.46 15.27
CA PRO A 39 16.87 -9.67 14.12
C PRO A 39 18.21 -10.20 13.58
N THR A 40 18.38 -10.29 12.27
CA THR A 40 19.65 -10.78 11.70
C THR A 40 20.77 -9.73 11.81
N LYS A 41 20.41 -8.44 11.95
CA LYS A 41 21.33 -7.29 11.91
C LYS A 41 22.07 -7.12 10.59
N GLU A 42 21.71 -7.90 9.57
CA GLU A 42 22.26 -7.78 8.23
C GLU A 42 21.82 -6.47 7.58
N SER A 43 22.74 -5.88 6.83
CA SER A 43 22.47 -4.67 6.04
C SER A 43 21.91 -5.06 4.68
N PHE A 44 20.85 -4.39 4.24
CA PHE A 44 20.25 -4.60 2.93
C PHE A 44 19.81 -3.27 2.30
N ILE A 45 19.72 -3.27 0.97
CA ILE A 45 19.20 -2.12 0.22
C ILE A 45 17.69 -2.31 0.06
N PRO A 46 16.83 -1.44 0.62
CA PRO A 46 15.39 -1.57 0.49
C PRO A 46 14.97 -1.24 -0.95
N ILE A 47 14.34 -2.20 -1.62
CA ILE A 47 13.87 -2.05 -3.00
C ILE A 47 12.37 -1.76 -3.13
N GLY A 48 11.66 -1.78 -2.01
CA GLY A 48 10.22 -1.56 -1.92
C GLY A 48 9.70 -1.78 -0.51
N HIS A 49 8.40 -1.58 -0.33
CA HIS A 49 7.68 -1.77 0.93
C HIS A 49 6.22 -2.10 0.64
N ILE A 50 5.58 -2.86 1.52
CA ILE A 50 4.14 -3.12 1.54
C ILE A 50 3.74 -3.29 3.01
N SER A 51 2.64 -2.65 3.45
CA SER A 51 2.08 -2.85 4.78
C SER A 51 0.73 -3.55 4.73
N LEU A 52 0.45 -4.26 5.82
CA LEU A 52 -0.83 -4.90 6.09
C LEU A 52 -1.34 -4.42 7.45
N ASP A 53 -2.37 -3.58 7.43
CA ASP A 53 -2.84 -2.86 8.61
C ASP A 53 -4.24 -3.34 9.01
N SER A 54 -4.49 -3.53 10.31
CA SER A 54 -5.81 -3.96 10.79
C SER A 54 -6.86 -2.84 10.82
N LYS A 55 -6.44 -1.59 10.56
CA LYS A 55 -7.29 -0.39 10.55
C LYS A 55 -6.86 0.56 9.45
N ASN A 56 -7.80 1.36 8.99
CA ASN A 56 -7.55 2.49 8.10
C ASN A 56 -8.28 3.73 8.64
N PRO A 57 -7.67 4.51 9.56
CA PRO A 57 -8.30 5.68 10.17
C PRO A 57 -8.85 6.68 9.15
N ASP A 58 -8.11 6.86 8.06
CA ASP A 58 -8.49 7.77 6.97
C ASP A 58 -9.81 7.35 6.30
N ALA A 59 -10.16 6.05 6.32
CA ALA A 59 -11.37 5.52 5.72
C ALA A 59 -12.51 5.26 6.73
N GLU A 60 -12.33 5.51 8.03
CA GLU A 60 -13.35 5.23 9.06
C GLU A 60 -14.66 6.02 8.84
N HIS A 61 -14.55 7.21 8.25
CA HIS A 61 -15.71 8.06 7.91
C HIS A 61 -16.45 7.60 6.64
N ILE A 62 -15.97 6.57 5.96
CA ILE A 62 -16.51 6.07 4.70
C ILE A 62 -17.29 4.79 4.97
N GLU A 63 -18.59 4.81 4.67
CA GLU A 63 -19.44 3.62 4.81
C GLU A 63 -19.08 2.57 3.74
N LEU A 64 -18.29 1.57 4.13
CA LEU A 64 -17.81 0.48 3.26
C LEU A 64 -18.48 -0.88 3.51
N ASN A 65 -19.41 -0.96 4.49
CA ASN A 65 -20.13 -2.18 4.85
C ASN A 65 -19.23 -3.40 5.07
N LEU A 66 -18.15 -3.20 5.86
CA LEU A 66 -17.17 -4.23 6.18
C LEU A 66 -17.57 -4.96 7.47
N PRO A 67 -17.26 -6.27 7.59
CA PRO A 67 -17.39 -6.96 8.87
C PRO A 67 -16.41 -6.39 9.90
N ALA A 68 -16.71 -6.58 11.18
CA ALA A 68 -15.94 -6.01 12.28
C ALA A 68 -14.53 -6.61 12.45
N GLU A 69 -14.32 -7.84 12.00
CA GLU A 69 -13.10 -8.62 12.24
C GLU A 69 -12.56 -9.26 10.95
N ASN A 70 -11.28 -9.61 10.99
CA ASN A 70 -10.57 -10.32 9.91
C ASN A 70 -10.55 -9.56 8.56
N VAL A 71 -10.59 -8.23 8.65
CA VAL A 71 -10.39 -7.31 7.53
C VAL A 71 -9.07 -6.60 7.70
N PHE A 72 -8.22 -6.66 6.69
CA PHE A 72 -6.93 -5.99 6.69
C PHE A 72 -6.75 -5.13 5.45
N TRP A 73 -5.96 -4.08 5.60
CA TRP A 73 -5.72 -3.07 4.58
C TRP A 73 -4.31 -3.18 4.05
N ILE A 74 -4.18 -3.35 2.74
CA ILE A 74 -2.91 -3.20 2.06
C ILE A 74 -2.68 -1.71 1.89
N LYS A 75 -1.67 -1.18 2.58
CA LYS A 75 -1.25 0.22 2.45
C LYS A 75 0.20 0.30 2.01
N THR A 76 0.60 1.50 1.58
CA THR A 76 1.99 1.87 1.29
C THR A 76 2.77 0.91 0.38
N PHE A 77 2.09 0.30 -0.60
CA PHE A 77 2.75 -0.62 -1.54
C PHE A 77 3.56 0.15 -2.59
N TYR A 78 4.87 0.06 -2.50
CA TYR A 78 5.83 0.73 -3.36
C TYR A 78 6.97 -0.20 -3.75
N ILE A 79 7.43 -0.09 -5.00
CA ILE A 79 8.63 -0.75 -5.51
C ILE A 79 9.42 0.30 -6.28
N ARG A 80 10.75 0.31 -6.11
CA ARG A 80 11.66 1.18 -6.86
C ARG A 80 11.37 1.09 -8.37
N ARG A 81 11.22 2.24 -9.02
CA ARG A 81 10.84 2.32 -10.45
C ARG A 81 11.77 1.56 -11.38
N THR A 82 13.08 1.55 -11.10
CA THR A 82 14.10 0.90 -11.94
C THR A 82 13.96 -0.61 -12.05
N ILE A 83 13.21 -1.25 -11.15
CA ILE A 83 13.01 -2.71 -11.11
C ILE A 83 11.54 -3.12 -11.28
N GLN A 84 10.66 -2.15 -11.53
CA GLN A 84 9.26 -2.46 -11.86
C GLN A 84 9.16 -3.21 -13.20
N GLY A 85 8.10 -4.01 -13.36
CA GLY A 85 7.91 -4.85 -14.54
C GLY A 85 8.63 -6.20 -14.52
N GLN A 86 9.44 -6.47 -13.49
CA GLN A 86 10.19 -7.73 -13.34
C GLN A 86 9.47 -8.78 -12.46
N GLY A 87 8.16 -8.62 -12.23
CA GLY A 87 7.36 -9.57 -11.43
C GLY A 87 7.45 -9.41 -9.91
N ILE A 88 8.33 -8.55 -9.39
CA ILE A 88 8.53 -8.33 -7.94
C ILE A 88 7.22 -7.94 -7.25
N GLY A 89 6.43 -7.06 -7.84
CA GLY A 89 5.17 -6.63 -7.22
C GLY A 89 4.11 -7.72 -7.18
N ARG A 90 4.11 -8.62 -8.16
CA ARG A 90 3.25 -9.80 -8.12
C ARG A 90 3.68 -10.72 -6.98
N ALA A 91 4.98 -11.04 -6.90
CA ALA A 91 5.51 -11.90 -5.85
C ALA A 91 5.26 -11.35 -4.43
N ALA A 92 5.43 -10.03 -4.24
CA ALA A 92 5.15 -9.38 -2.96
C ALA A 92 3.68 -9.50 -2.54
N MET A 93 2.74 -9.26 -3.46
CA MET A 93 1.31 -9.44 -3.19
C MET A 93 0.94 -10.90 -2.97
N ASP A 94 1.53 -11.84 -3.71
CA ASP A 94 1.29 -13.28 -3.52
C ASP A 94 1.70 -13.71 -2.08
N GLU A 95 2.85 -13.22 -1.58
CA GLU A 95 3.28 -13.48 -0.20
C GLU A 95 2.38 -12.79 0.83
N VAL A 96 1.99 -11.53 0.61
CA VAL A 96 1.10 -10.81 1.55
C VAL A 96 -0.27 -11.48 1.64
N GLU A 97 -0.86 -11.89 0.51
CA GLU A 97 -2.13 -12.62 0.48
C GLU A 97 -2.00 -13.97 1.21
N SER A 98 -0.93 -14.72 0.97
CA SER A 98 -0.63 -16.00 1.65
C SER A 98 -0.38 -15.84 3.15
N MET A 99 0.30 -14.77 3.57
CA MET A 99 0.53 -14.45 4.98
C MET A 99 -0.77 -14.04 5.68
N ALA A 100 -1.62 -13.26 5.02
CA ALA A 100 -2.83 -12.71 5.60
C ALA A 100 -3.82 -13.80 6.08
N VAL A 101 -3.95 -14.91 5.35
CA VAL A 101 -4.87 -16.01 5.71
C VAL A 101 -4.35 -16.91 6.84
N ARG A 102 -3.08 -16.81 7.21
CA ARG A 102 -2.46 -17.65 8.24
C ARG A 102 -2.56 -17.01 9.63
N GLU A 103 -2.41 -17.82 10.67
CA GLU A 103 -2.20 -17.29 12.01
C GLU A 103 -0.97 -16.37 12.04
N PRO A 104 -1.01 -15.26 12.81
CA PRO A 104 -2.08 -14.86 13.72
C PRO A 104 -3.13 -13.91 13.11
N LEU A 105 -3.08 -13.68 11.78
CA LEU A 105 -3.90 -12.66 11.14
C LEU A 105 -5.29 -13.19 10.75
N LEU A 106 -5.36 -14.43 10.24
CA LEU A 106 -6.61 -15.11 9.87
C LEU A 106 -7.56 -14.23 9.04
N ALA A 107 -7.01 -13.39 8.16
CA ALA A 107 -7.75 -12.44 7.37
C ALA A 107 -8.69 -13.17 6.40
N LYS A 108 -9.93 -12.71 6.35
CA LYS A 108 -10.94 -13.16 5.38
C LYS A 108 -11.04 -12.21 4.19
N ILE A 109 -10.75 -10.92 4.44
CA ILE A 109 -10.92 -9.85 3.47
C ILE A 109 -9.67 -8.97 3.46
N LEU A 110 -9.16 -8.69 2.26
CA LEU A 110 -8.20 -7.64 2.02
C LEU A 110 -8.84 -6.44 1.34
N MET A 111 -8.49 -5.27 1.86
CA MET A 111 -8.94 -3.97 1.40
C MET A 111 -7.76 -3.17 0.89
N LEU A 112 -7.99 -2.32 -0.09
CA LEU A 112 -7.04 -1.30 -0.52
C LEU A 112 -7.78 -0.11 -1.12
N ASP A 113 -7.09 1.01 -1.18
CA ASP A 113 -7.53 2.19 -1.91
C ASP A 113 -6.49 2.63 -2.94
N THR A 114 -6.96 3.17 -4.07
CA THR A 114 -6.10 3.75 -5.09
C THR A 114 -6.84 4.80 -5.90
N VAL A 115 -6.13 5.66 -6.63
CA VAL A 115 -6.75 6.64 -7.52
C VAL A 115 -7.54 5.91 -8.63
N GLN A 116 -8.66 6.46 -9.05
CA GLN A 116 -9.49 5.87 -10.10
C GLN A 116 -8.74 5.85 -11.45
N LYS A 117 -8.96 4.80 -12.25
CA LYS A 117 -8.20 4.50 -13.48
C LYS A 117 -8.14 5.64 -14.50
N ASP A 118 -9.22 6.37 -14.70
CA ASP A 118 -9.27 7.46 -15.68
C ASP A 118 -8.52 8.68 -15.13
N ASP A 119 -8.60 8.91 -13.82
CA ASP A 119 -7.83 9.97 -13.15
C ASP A 119 -6.33 9.65 -13.17
N GLN A 120 -5.93 8.39 -13.02
CA GLN A 120 -4.54 7.95 -13.21
C GLN A 120 -4.02 8.14 -14.63
N LYS A 121 -4.91 8.21 -15.64
CA LYS A 121 -4.57 8.41 -17.05
C LYS A 121 -4.63 9.88 -17.49
N ARG A 122 -5.12 10.80 -16.65
CA ARG A 122 -5.03 12.24 -16.90
C ARG A 122 -3.56 12.62 -17.07
N GLU A 123 -3.22 13.19 -18.22
CA GLU A 123 -1.82 13.38 -18.63
C GLU A 123 -1.03 14.24 -17.63
N ASP A 124 -1.64 15.31 -17.13
CA ASP A 124 -1.02 16.22 -16.17
C ASP A 124 -0.76 15.51 -14.83
N PHE A 125 -1.74 14.78 -14.30
CA PHE A 125 -1.59 13.99 -13.08
C PHE A 125 -0.54 12.89 -13.26
N ALA A 126 -0.62 12.15 -14.36
CA ALA A 126 0.23 11.00 -14.59
C ALA A 126 1.71 11.37 -14.74
N LYS A 127 2.00 12.49 -15.40
CA LYS A 127 3.38 13.01 -15.50
C LYS A 127 3.97 13.37 -14.14
N VAL A 128 3.18 14.00 -13.26
CA VAL A 128 3.68 14.39 -11.93
C VAL A 128 3.82 13.19 -11.00
N THR A 129 2.83 12.30 -10.98
CA THR A 129 2.77 11.17 -10.04
C THR A 129 3.61 9.98 -10.49
N TYR A 130 3.56 9.62 -11.77
CA TYR A 130 4.18 8.41 -12.30
C TYR A 130 5.38 8.68 -13.23
N GLY A 131 5.55 9.92 -13.70
CA GLY A 131 6.57 10.28 -14.70
C GLY A 131 6.10 10.08 -16.14
N GLY A 132 4.83 9.73 -16.36
CA GLY A 132 4.24 9.49 -17.68
C GLY A 132 2.89 8.76 -17.54
N ILE A 133 2.15 8.63 -18.63
CA ILE A 133 0.85 7.92 -18.62
C ILE A 133 1.11 6.42 -18.41
N PRO A 134 0.59 5.81 -17.33
CA PRO A 134 0.81 4.39 -17.07
C PRO A 134 0.12 3.51 -18.11
N LYS A 135 0.82 2.48 -18.60
CA LYS A 135 0.23 1.47 -19.52
C LYS A 135 -0.88 0.65 -18.86
N THR A 136 -0.75 0.40 -17.57
CA THR A 136 -1.76 -0.26 -16.73
C THR A 136 -1.80 0.53 -15.43
N THR A 137 -2.99 0.98 -15.06
CA THR A 137 -3.23 1.72 -13.82
C THR A 137 -3.21 0.78 -12.62
N ASN A 138 -3.00 1.31 -11.42
CA ASN A 138 -3.04 0.47 -10.21
C ASN A 138 -4.41 -0.20 -10.05
N GLN A 139 -5.51 0.52 -10.34
CA GLN A 139 -6.85 -0.05 -10.28
C GLN A 139 -6.99 -1.26 -11.23
N GLU A 140 -6.56 -1.14 -12.49
CA GLU A 140 -6.60 -2.25 -13.46
C GLU A 140 -5.68 -3.40 -13.03
N TRP A 141 -4.53 -3.11 -12.41
CA TRP A 141 -3.61 -4.14 -11.93
C TRP A 141 -4.21 -4.95 -10.78
N TYR A 142 -4.83 -4.29 -9.80
CA TYR A 142 -5.51 -4.97 -8.69
C TYR A 142 -6.77 -5.72 -9.15
N ASP A 143 -7.51 -5.17 -10.11
CA ASP A 143 -8.68 -5.85 -10.72
C ASP A 143 -8.28 -7.21 -11.33
N ARG A 144 -7.16 -7.26 -12.08
CA ARG A 144 -6.60 -8.51 -12.61
C ARG A 144 -6.17 -9.51 -11.53
N ARG A 145 -5.91 -9.05 -10.30
CA ARG A 145 -5.60 -9.90 -9.13
C ARG A 145 -6.84 -10.36 -8.36
N GLY A 146 -8.04 -9.98 -8.82
CA GLY A 146 -9.31 -10.36 -8.21
C GLY A 146 -9.84 -9.37 -7.16
N TYR A 147 -9.24 -8.19 -7.04
CA TYR A 147 -9.80 -7.12 -6.19
C TYR A 147 -10.94 -6.44 -6.93
N ARG A 148 -12.10 -6.39 -6.31
CA ARG A 148 -13.32 -5.81 -6.88
C ARG A 148 -13.54 -4.41 -6.33
N LEU A 149 -13.95 -3.48 -7.19
CA LEU A 149 -14.40 -2.15 -6.78
C LEU A 149 -15.62 -2.27 -5.86
N ILE A 150 -15.61 -1.60 -4.70
CA ILE A 150 -16.76 -1.53 -3.80
C ILE A 150 -17.31 -0.11 -3.62
N LYS A 151 -16.46 0.91 -3.72
CA LYS A 151 -16.85 2.32 -3.55
C LYS A 151 -15.90 3.26 -4.27
N THR A 152 -16.42 4.39 -4.71
CA THR A 152 -15.64 5.50 -5.26
C THR A 152 -15.95 6.76 -4.45
N VAL A 153 -14.92 7.48 -4.02
CA VAL A 153 -15.04 8.71 -3.22
C VAL A 153 -14.22 9.80 -3.89
N LYS A 154 -14.75 11.03 -3.96
CA LYS A 154 -14.04 12.21 -4.48
C LYS A 154 -13.26 12.90 -3.37
N ASP A 155 -12.14 13.52 -3.74
CA ASP A 155 -11.38 14.43 -2.87
C ASP A 155 -10.94 13.79 -1.55
N TYR A 156 -10.60 12.50 -1.62
CA TYR A 156 -10.12 11.71 -0.49
C TYR A 156 -8.65 12.02 -0.18
N TYR A 157 -7.76 11.91 -1.19
CA TYR A 157 -6.38 12.38 -1.05
C TYR A 157 -6.34 13.89 -1.22
N ARG A 158 -5.87 14.60 -0.18
CA ARG A 158 -5.79 16.06 -0.14
C ARG A 158 -4.38 16.60 0.01
N ASP A 159 -3.40 15.71 0.14
CA ASP A 159 -2.00 16.10 0.22
C ASP A 159 -1.57 16.74 -1.11
N PRO A 160 -0.92 17.92 -1.07
CA PRO A 160 -0.42 18.55 -2.27
C PRO A 160 0.72 17.74 -2.88
N ASP A 161 0.84 17.78 -4.21
CA ASP A 161 2.02 17.26 -4.88
C ASP A 161 3.27 18.11 -4.60
N ARG A 162 4.41 17.69 -5.15
CA ARG A 162 5.70 18.40 -5.01
C ARG A 162 5.70 19.86 -5.51
N ASN A 163 4.68 20.27 -6.27
CA ASN A 163 4.52 21.63 -6.78
C ASN A 163 3.43 22.40 -6.02
N GLY A 164 2.89 21.84 -4.92
CA GLY A 164 1.83 22.46 -4.13
C GLY A 164 0.41 22.23 -4.68
N LYS A 165 0.21 21.45 -5.75
CA LYS A 165 -1.11 21.23 -6.34
C LYS A 165 -1.84 20.11 -5.62
N VAL A 166 -3.04 20.40 -5.12
CA VAL A 166 -4.00 19.39 -4.66
C VAL A 166 -4.82 18.92 -5.86
N TRP A 167 -4.93 17.61 -6.03
CA TRP A 167 -5.57 17.00 -7.19
C TRP A 167 -7.01 16.59 -6.89
N ASP A 168 -7.93 16.98 -7.77
CA ASP A 168 -9.36 16.61 -7.75
C ASP A 168 -9.58 15.17 -8.24
N THR A 169 -8.97 14.21 -7.55
CA THR A 169 -8.99 12.80 -7.93
C THR A 169 -10.12 12.05 -7.22
N ARG A 170 -10.64 11.03 -7.89
CA ARG A 170 -11.47 10.00 -7.27
C ARG A 170 -10.57 8.91 -6.72
N THR A 171 -10.82 8.49 -5.49
CA THR A 171 -10.25 7.29 -4.89
C THR A 171 -11.25 6.15 -4.98
N VAL A 172 -10.79 4.99 -5.41
CA VAL A 172 -11.55 3.74 -5.43
C VAL A 172 -11.11 2.87 -4.27
N PHE A 173 -12.08 2.33 -3.53
CA PHE A 173 -11.89 1.29 -2.53
C PHE A 173 -12.16 -0.06 -3.18
N MET A 174 -11.21 -0.98 -3.02
CA MET A 174 -11.27 -2.31 -3.61
C MET A 174 -11.13 -3.39 -2.54
N ARG A 175 -11.82 -4.50 -2.77
CA ARG A 175 -11.95 -5.62 -1.84
C ARG A 175 -11.59 -6.93 -2.55
N LYS A 176 -10.86 -7.80 -1.86
CA LYS A 176 -10.70 -9.21 -2.24
C LYS A 176 -11.05 -10.11 -1.06
N ASP A 177 -11.90 -11.09 -1.29
CA ASP A 177 -12.15 -12.18 -0.35
C ASP A 177 -11.04 -13.22 -0.55
N ILE A 178 -10.28 -13.51 0.51
CA ILE A 178 -9.03 -14.28 0.42
C ILE A 178 -9.06 -15.61 1.19
N ALA A 179 -10.04 -15.82 2.05
CA ALA A 179 -10.30 -17.11 2.68
C ALA A 179 -11.67 -17.63 2.24
N GLU A 180 -11.77 -18.93 2.00
CA GLU A 180 -13.07 -19.59 1.81
C GLU A 180 -13.88 -19.48 3.11
N CYS A 181 -15.17 -19.16 2.99
CA CYS A 181 -16.09 -19.03 4.12
C CYS A 181 -16.44 -20.38 4.73
#